data_AF-A0A8B6XK52-F1
#
_entry.id   AF-A0A8B6XK52-F1
#
_cell.length_a   1.000
_cell.length_b   1.000
_cell.length_c   1.000
_cell.angle_alpha   90.00
_cell.angle_beta   90.00
_cell.angle_gamma   90.00
#
_symmetry.space_group_name_H-M   'P 1'
#
loop_
_entity.id
_entity.type
_entity.pdbx_description
1 polymer ?
#
loop_
_entity_poly.entity_id
_entity_poly.type
_entity_poly.pdbx_seq_one_letter_code
_entity_poly.pdbx_strand_id
1 'polypeptide(L)'
;MLVFQFPKNGTPCIKFEGEIELTISGNKLVDFFINRDDSVIGSCIGLPNVTLTDKTHDISLTMSFNRTQSHWQLVNIQVKDNNNTLMESAASNSINIPVLMASINNSYTCNDKLEVIQEDMEKNQVKVIFTKLRVQAYLTSASFSNSTDTCPSKSSPEKTSSVVPIAVGGALAGLIVIVLVAYLIGRRRGNRGYQKV
;
A
#
# COMPACT_ATOMS: atom_id res chain seq x y z
N MET A 1 -8.40 6.44 -16.65
CA MET A 1 -8.01 5.02 -16.51
C MET A 1 -7.10 4.58 -17.65
N LEU A 2 -5.85 4.27 -17.29
CA LEU A 2 -4.81 3.70 -18.16
C LEU A 2 -4.96 2.18 -18.18
N VAL A 3 -4.76 1.58 -19.35
CA VAL A 3 -4.73 0.11 -19.51
C VAL A 3 -3.55 -0.23 -20.41
N PHE A 4 -2.67 -1.10 -19.95
CA PHE A 4 -1.57 -1.60 -20.76
C PHE A 4 -1.27 -3.07 -20.47
N GLN A 5 -0.59 -3.71 -21.42
CA GLN A 5 -0.15 -5.10 -21.28
C GLN A 5 1.22 -5.29 -21.92
N PHE A 6 2.01 -6.20 -21.36
CA PHE A 6 3.32 -6.55 -21.89
C PHE A 6 3.53 -8.07 -21.92
N PRO A 7 4.01 -8.65 -23.04
CA PRO A 7 4.15 -8.03 -24.36
C PRO A 7 2.81 -7.60 -24.95
N LYS A 8 2.85 -6.63 -25.88
CA LYS A 8 1.65 -6.17 -26.62
C LYS A 8 1.07 -7.29 -27.51
N ASN A 9 1.95 -8.06 -28.15
CA ASN A 9 1.60 -9.17 -29.03
C ASN A 9 1.79 -10.52 -28.33
N GLY A 10 0.81 -11.41 -28.45
CA GLY A 10 0.80 -12.73 -27.83
C GLY A 10 0.16 -12.74 -26.45
N THR A 11 0.50 -13.74 -25.64
CA THR A 11 0.04 -13.83 -24.25
C THR A 11 0.84 -12.82 -23.40
N PRO A 12 0.20 -11.79 -22.84
CA PRO A 12 0.88 -10.85 -21.96
C PRO A 12 1.31 -11.59 -20.68
N CYS A 13 2.46 -11.24 -20.12
CA CYS A 13 2.87 -11.68 -18.79
C CYS A 13 2.52 -10.65 -17.71
N ILE A 14 2.38 -9.37 -18.08
CA ILE A 14 1.97 -8.30 -17.18
C ILE A 14 0.78 -7.59 -17.80
N LYS A 15 -0.25 -7.34 -17.00
CA LYS A 15 -1.39 -6.52 -17.38
C LYS A 15 -1.71 -5.56 -16.25
N PHE A 16 -1.97 -4.31 -16.62
CA PHE A 16 -2.23 -3.23 -15.69
C PHE A 16 -3.44 -2.43 -16.18
N GLU A 17 -4.28 -2.05 -15.23
CA GLU A 17 -5.45 -1.21 -15.39
C GLU A 17 -5.53 -0.29 -14.16
N GLY A 18 -5.66 1.02 -14.35
CA GLY A 18 -5.74 1.96 -13.23
C GLY A 18 -5.27 3.35 -13.57
N GLU A 19 -5.06 4.18 -12.56
CA GLU A 19 -4.57 5.55 -12.70
C GLU A 19 -3.25 5.69 -11.95
N ILE A 20 -2.27 6.33 -12.60
CA ILE A 20 -0.93 6.56 -12.06
C ILE A 20 -0.70 8.07 -12.06
N GLU A 21 -0.33 8.62 -10.91
CA GLU A 21 0.02 10.02 -10.72
C GLU A 21 1.44 10.08 -10.12
N LEU A 22 2.30 10.94 -10.65
CA LEU A 22 3.65 11.16 -10.12
C LEU A 22 3.75 12.59 -9.62
N THR A 23 4.15 12.74 -8.36
CA THR A 23 4.47 14.03 -7.76
C THR A 23 5.94 14.07 -7.42
N ILE A 24 6.66 15.05 -7.94
CA ILE A 24 8.05 15.32 -7.56
C ILE A 24 8.05 16.68 -6.84
N SER A 25 8.16 16.65 -5.51
CA SER A 25 8.27 17.84 -4.68
C SER A 25 9.61 18.52 -4.97
N GLY A 26 9.50 19.54 -5.80
CA GLY A 26 10.54 20.44 -6.27
C GLY A 26 9.86 21.56 -7.05
N ASN A 27 9.30 21.27 -8.24
CA ASN A 27 8.62 22.26 -9.09
C ASN A 27 7.64 21.71 -10.16
N LYS A 28 7.33 20.40 -10.20
CA LYS A 28 6.55 19.81 -11.29
C LYS A 28 5.59 18.74 -10.78
N LEU A 29 4.31 19.06 -10.81
CA LEU A 29 3.25 18.05 -10.89
C LEU A 29 3.24 17.57 -12.35
N VAL A 30 3.65 16.33 -12.59
CA VAL A 30 3.55 15.74 -13.93
C VAL A 30 2.57 14.59 -13.82
N ASP A 31 1.32 14.86 -14.20
CA ASP A 31 0.33 13.81 -14.39
C ASP A 31 0.74 13.03 -15.65
N PHE A 32 1.35 11.87 -15.45
CA PHE A 32 1.65 10.95 -16.54
C PHE A 32 0.37 10.25 -16.99
N PHE A 33 -0.33 10.88 -17.93
CA PHE A 33 -1.29 10.16 -18.75
C PHE A 33 -0.51 9.45 -19.85
N ILE A 34 -0.05 8.23 -19.60
CA ILE A 34 0.60 7.38 -20.61
C ILE A 34 -0.45 7.02 -21.66
N ASN A 35 -0.61 7.89 -22.66
CA ASN A 35 -1.66 7.76 -23.66
C ASN A 35 -1.20 6.98 -24.90
N ARG A 36 -0.14 6.17 -24.83
CA ARG A 36 0.38 5.41 -25.98
C ARG A 36 0.97 4.08 -25.56
N ASP A 37 0.43 3.01 -26.14
CA ASP A 37 1.01 1.67 -26.12
C ASP A 37 2.48 1.64 -26.63
N ASP A 38 2.90 2.64 -27.40
CA ASP A 38 4.26 2.75 -27.97
C ASP A 38 5.35 3.17 -26.95
N SER A 39 4.94 3.38 -25.69
CA SER A 39 5.79 3.83 -24.59
C SER A 39 5.99 2.77 -23.48
N VAL A 40 5.45 1.56 -23.68
CA VAL A 40 5.54 0.46 -22.72
C VAL A 40 6.59 -0.55 -23.19
N ILE A 41 7.69 -0.66 -22.44
CA ILE A 41 8.76 -1.63 -22.68
C ILE A 41 8.82 -2.57 -21.48
N GLY A 42 9.32 -3.78 -21.64
CA GLY A 42 9.46 -4.70 -20.51
C GLY A 42 10.18 -5.98 -20.88
N SER A 43 10.19 -6.90 -19.93
CA SER A 43 10.65 -8.28 -20.11
C SER A 43 9.72 -9.21 -19.35
N CYS A 44 9.47 -10.39 -19.92
CA CYS A 44 8.77 -11.49 -19.25
C CYS A 44 9.71 -12.61 -18.81
N ILE A 45 11.01 -12.50 -19.14
CA ILE A 45 11.99 -13.54 -18.90
C ILE A 45 12.72 -13.26 -17.60
N GLY A 46 12.82 -14.28 -16.74
CA GLY A 46 13.45 -14.15 -15.43
C GLY A 46 12.56 -13.37 -14.46
N LEU A 47 12.88 -12.09 -14.26
CA LEU A 47 12.18 -11.19 -13.35
C LEU A 47 11.35 -10.20 -14.18
N PRO A 48 10.03 -10.40 -14.33
CA PRO A 48 9.21 -9.59 -15.19
C PRO A 48 9.25 -8.13 -14.75
N ASN A 49 9.48 -7.26 -15.72
CA ASN A 49 9.53 -5.83 -15.50
C ASN A 49 8.76 -5.10 -16.59
N VAL A 50 8.26 -3.93 -16.24
CA VAL A 50 7.60 -3.02 -17.17
C VAL A 50 8.07 -1.60 -16.90
N THR A 51 8.50 -0.94 -17.96
CA THR A 51 8.95 0.44 -17.98
C THR A 51 7.98 1.25 -18.84
N LEU A 52 7.38 2.25 -18.21
CA LEU A 52 6.49 3.21 -18.82
C LEU A 52 7.30 4.48 -19.06
N THR A 53 7.44 4.89 -20.32
CA THR A 53 8.25 6.05 -20.69
C THR A 53 7.37 7.17 -21.23
N ASP A 54 7.44 8.34 -20.61
CA ASP A 54 6.88 9.55 -21.17
C ASP A 54 7.97 10.36 -21.88
N LYS A 55 7.91 10.33 -23.22
CA LYS A 55 8.83 11.06 -24.10
C LYS A 55 8.65 12.59 -24.05
N THR A 56 7.53 13.08 -23.53
CA THR A 56 7.27 14.53 -23.47
C THR A 56 8.02 15.20 -22.31
N HIS A 57 8.25 14.46 -21.23
CA HIS A 57 8.93 14.94 -20.03
C HIS A 57 10.23 14.18 -19.74
N ASP A 58 10.64 13.25 -20.62
CA ASP A 58 11.81 12.37 -20.46
C ASP A 58 11.85 11.61 -19.13
N ILE A 59 10.67 11.20 -18.65
CA ILE A 59 10.50 10.49 -17.39
C ILE A 59 10.11 9.03 -17.65
N SER A 60 10.70 8.12 -16.88
CA SER A 60 10.40 6.69 -16.97
C SER A 60 10.09 6.10 -15.60
N LEU A 61 8.98 5.37 -15.50
CA LEU A 61 8.58 4.58 -14.34
C LEU A 61 8.80 3.11 -14.64
N THR A 62 9.69 2.45 -13.88
CA THR A 62 9.95 1.02 -13.99
C THR A 62 9.41 0.28 -12.78
N MET A 63 8.66 -0.78 -13.02
CA MET A 63 8.12 -1.69 -11.99
C MET A 63 8.64 -3.10 -12.27
N SER A 64 9.16 -3.75 -11.25
CA SER A 64 9.71 -5.11 -11.33
C SER A 64 9.01 -6.03 -10.36
N PHE A 65 8.60 -7.20 -10.85
CA PHE A 65 7.84 -8.17 -10.10
C PHE A 65 8.67 -9.43 -9.87
N ASN A 66 8.57 -9.99 -8.67
CA ASN A 66 9.15 -11.29 -8.35
C ASN A 66 8.04 -12.27 -7.98
N ARG A 67 8.29 -13.56 -8.19
CA ARG A 67 7.37 -14.64 -7.85
C ARG A 67 8.06 -15.65 -6.95
N THR A 68 7.40 -15.99 -5.85
CA THR A 68 7.78 -17.07 -4.94
C THR A 68 6.99 -18.34 -5.28
N GLN A 69 6.99 -19.34 -4.40
CA GLN A 69 6.19 -20.55 -4.60
C GLN A 69 4.68 -20.33 -4.34
N SER A 70 4.29 -19.24 -3.67
CA SER A 70 2.89 -19.01 -3.27
C SER A 70 2.30 -17.70 -3.79
N HIS A 71 3.12 -16.67 -4.00
CA HIS A 71 2.64 -15.34 -4.40
C HIS A 71 3.63 -14.65 -5.34
N TRP A 72 3.15 -13.64 -6.05
CA TRP A 72 3.98 -12.65 -6.73
C TRP A 72 3.84 -11.30 -6.03
N GLN A 73 4.88 -10.48 -6.10
CA GLN A 73 4.92 -9.18 -5.45
C GLN A 73 5.74 -8.17 -6.26
N LEU A 74 5.40 -6.90 -6.12
CA LEU A 74 6.24 -5.80 -6.59
C LEU A 74 7.48 -5.70 -5.70
N VAL A 75 8.67 -5.85 -6.29
CA VAL A 75 9.95 -5.84 -5.53
C VAL A 75 10.80 -4.60 -5.79
N ASN A 76 10.64 -3.98 -6.95
CA ASN A 76 11.34 -2.75 -7.27
C ASN A 76 10.41 -1.78 -8.00
N ILE A 77 10.46 -0.53 -7.58
CA ILE A 77 9.84 0.59 -8.27
C ILE A 77 10.88 1.70 -8.40
N GLN A 78 11.09 2.15 -9.64
CA GLN A 78 12.12 3.12 -9.98
C GLN A 78 11.52 4.23 -10.85
N VAL A 79 11.86 5.47 -10.53
CA VAL A 79 11.52 6.66 -11.33
C VAL A 79 12.82 7.28 -11.79
N LYS A 80 12.93 7.53 -13.10
CA LYS A 80 14.04 8.28 -13.70
C LYS A 80 13.54 9.52 -14.40
N ASP A 81 14.33 10.58 -14.36
CA ASP A 81 14.19 11.81 -15.14
C ASP A 81 15.49 12.04 -15.90
N ASN A 82 15.46 12.06 -17.23
CA ASN A 82 16.65 12.27 -18.08
C ASN A 82 17.82 11.34 -17.73
N ASN A 83 17.53 10.05 -17.51
CA ASN A 83 18.44 9.00 -17.01
C ASN A 83 18.94 9.14 -15.57
N ASN A 84 18.63 10.24 -14.87
CA ASN A 84 18.92 10.36 -13.45
C ASN A 84 17.86 9.62 -12.63
N THR A 85 18.29 8.73 -11.75
CA THR A 85 17.37 8.00 -10.86
C THR A 85 16.90 8.93 -9.75
N LEU A 86 15.62 9.32 -9.80
CA LEU A 86 14.98 10.13 -8.77
C LEU A 86 14.46 9.29 -7.61
N MET A 87 14.02 8.07 -7.92
CA MET A 87 13.50 7.14 -6.93
C MET A 87 13.89 5.70 -7.26
N GLU A 88 14.31 4.92 -6.27
CA GLU A 88 14.59 3.48 -6.44
C GLU A 88 14.49 2.70 -5.13
N SER A 89 13.55 1.77 -5.08
CA SER A 89 13.25 1.04 -3.84
C SER A 89 14.24 -0.07 -3.51
N ALA A 90 14.98 -0.58 -4.49
CA ALA A 90 16.06 -1.52 -4.24
C ALA A 90 17.31 -0.87 -3.60
N ALA A 91 17.49 0.45 -3.73
CA ALA A 91 18.69 1.16 -3.30
C ALA A 91 18.49 1.99 -2.02
N SER A 92 17.25 2.29 -1.63
CA SER A 92 16.92 3.19 -0.52
C SER A 92 16.22 2.48 0.64
N ASN A 93 16.75 2.67 1.85
CA ASN A 93 16.14 2.19 3.10
C ASN A 93 14.89 3.01 3.54
N SER A 94 14.54 4.11 2.85
CA SER A 94 13.45 5.02 3.24
C SER A 94 12.21 4.96 2.32
N ILE A 95 12.13 3.99 1.40
CA ILE A 95 10.94 3.85 0.54
C ILE A 95 9.91 2.95 1.20
N ASN A 96 8.72 3.50 1.44
CA ASN A 96 7.56 2.70 1.82
C ASN A 96 6.91 2.14 0.56
N ILE A 97 7.33 0.94 0.12
CA ILE A 97 6.66 0.25 -0.99
C ILE A 97 5.33 -0.29 -0.47
N PRO A 98 4.20 0.08 -1.07
CA PRO A 98 2.93 -0.52 -0.73
C PRO A 98 2.98 -2.03 -0.94
N VAL A 99 2.31 -2.79 -0.07
CA VAL A 99 2.20 -4.24 -0.20
C VAL A 99 1.30 -4.58 -1.40
N LEU A 100 1.91 -4.58 -2.58
CA LEU A 100 1.32 -5.03 -3.83
C LEU A 100 1.77 -6.48 -4.03
N MET A 101 0.94 -7.38 -3.51
CA MET A 101 1.20 -8.81 -3.47
C MET A 101 -0.11 -9.56 -3.72
N ALA A 102 -0.07 -10.57 -4.58
CA ALA A 102 -1.18 -11.49 -4.77
C ALA A 102 -0.68 -12.94 -4.95
N SER A 103 -1.56 -13.88 -4.65
CA SER A 103 -1.35 -15.32 -4.85
C SER A 103 -1.02 -15.61 -6.33
N ILE A 104 -0.29 -16.69 -6.57
CA ILE A 104 -0.02 -17.12 -7.95
C ILE A 104 -1.34 -17.35 -8.68
N ASN A 105 -1.42 -16.89 -9.93
CA ASN A 105 -2.62 -16.91 -10.78
C ASN A 105 -3.78 -16.04 -10.27
N ASN A 106 -3.59 -15.15 -9.32
CA ASN A 106 -4.58 -14.13 -8.94
C ASN A 106 -4.19 -12.77 -9.51
N SER A 107 -5.21 -11.97 -9.85
CA SER A 107 -5.02 -10.52 -10.08
C SER A 107 -5.05 -9.78 -8.75
N TYR A 108 -4.34 -8.66 -8.64
CA TYR A 108 -4.39 -7.77 -7.49
C TYR A 108 -5.26 -6.57 -7.82
N THR A 109 -6.26 -6.26 -6.99
CA THR A 109 -7.12 -5.08 -7.17
C THR A 109 -7.13 -4.20 -5.93
N CYS A 110 -6.96 -2.90 -6.13
CA CYS A 110 -7.03 -1.89 -5.08
C CYS A 110 -7.80 -0.67 -5.56
N ASN A 111 -8.98 -0.44 -4.96
CA ASN A 111 -9.79 0.74 -5.26
C ASN A 111 -9.31 1.99 -4.50
N ASP A 112 -8.62 1.79 -3.38
CA ASP A 112 -8.07 2.86 -2.56
C ASP A 112 -6.78 3.45 -3.16
N LYS A 113 -6.41 4.64 -2.69
CA LYS A 113 -5.15 5.30 -3.07
C LYS A 113 -3.95 4.60 -2.45
N LEU A 114 -3.09 4.06 -3.31
CA LEU A 114 -1.84 3.43 -2.97
C LEU A 114 -0.69 4.41 -3.23
N GLU A 115 0.06 4.78 -2.19
CA GLU A 115 1.12 5.79 -2.30
C GLU A 115 2.47 5.14 -2.05
N VAL A 116 3.40 5.32 -2.99
CA VAL A 116 4.82 5.03 -2.80
C VAL A 116 5.53 6.36 -2.63
N ILE A 117 6.25 6.51 -1.52
CA ILE A 117 6.91 7.76 -1.18
C ILE A 117 8.39 7.47 -0.94
N GLN A 118 9.25 8.23 -1.61
CA GLN A 118 10.65 8.35 -1.26
C GLN A 118 10.92 9.76 -0.78
N GLU A 119 11.46 9.86 0.43
CA GLU A 119 11.96 11.10 1.00
C GLU A 119 13.48 11.03 1.06
N ASP A 120 14.12 12.07 0.53
CA ASP A 120 15.55 12.27 0.66
C ASP A 120 15.87 13.26 1.80
N MET A 121 17.10 13.20 2.29
CA MET A 121 17.65 14.02 3.38
C MET A 121 17.52 15.52 3.10
N GLU A 122 17.44 15.92 1.83
CA GLU A 122 17.30 17.31 1.37
C GLU A 122 15.84 17.80 1.24
N LYS A 123 14.85 17.05 1.74
CA LYS A 123 13.40 17.33 1.62
C LYS A 123 12.82 17.28 0.19
N ASN A 124 13.60 16.80 -0.78
CA ASN A 124 13.04 16.38 -2.05
C ASN A 124 12.20 15.11 -1.82
N GLN A 125 10.98 15.10 -2.34
CA GLN A 125 10.05 13.98 -2.16
C GLN A 125 9.55 13.54 -3.53
N VAL A 126 9.73 12.26 -3.85
CA VAL A 126 9.15 11.64 -5.03
C VAL A 126 8.02 10.74 -4.55
N LYS A 127 6.82 10.98 -5.08
CA LYS A 127 5.62 10.23 -4.77
C LYS A 127 5.01 9.64 -6.04
N VAL A 128 4.73 8.34 -6.01
CA VAL A 128 3.96 7.63 -7.03
C VAL A 128 2.62 7.24 -6.39
N ILE A 129 1.50 7.67 -6.97
CA ILE A 129 0.16 7.37 -6.49
C ILE A 129 -0.53 6.47 -7.51
N PHE A 130 -1.03 5.32 -7.06
CA PHE A 130 -1.91 4.46 -7.84
C PHE A 130 -3.34 4.58 -7.32
N THR A 131 -4.30 4.73 -8.23
CA THR A 131 -5.74 4.82 -7.93
C THR A 131 -6.52 3.85 -8.82
N LYS A 132 -7.55 3.18 -8.28
CA LYS A 132 -8.34 2.16 -9.01
C LYS A 132 -7.45 1.12 -9.71
N LEU A 133 -6.42 0.67 -9.00
CA LEU A 133 -5.39 -0.22 -9.50
C LEU A 133 -5.95 -1.65 -9.66
N ARG A 134 -5.74 -2.25 -10.82
CA ARG A 134 -5.85 -3.67 -11.08
C ARG A 134 -4.65 -4.12 -11.87
N VAL A 135 -3.86 -5.02 -11.30
CA VAL A 135 -2.60 -5.47 -11.90
C VAL A 135 -2.43 -6.96 -11.69
N GLN A 136 -1.84 -7.61 -12.67
CA GLN A 136 -1.43 -8.99 -12.54
C GLN A 136 -0.07 -9.16 -13.22
N ALA A 137 0.81 -9.88 -12.56
CA ALA A 137 2.08 -10.33 -13.12
C ALA A 137 2.01 -11.85 -13.35
N TYR A 138 2.89 -12.35 -14.21
CA TYR A 138 2.96 -13.76 -14.61
C TYR A 138 1.63 -14.30 -15.16
N LEU A 139 0.92 -13.49 -15.97
CA LEU A 139 -0.27 -13.94 -16.66
C LEU A 139 0.05 -15.11 -17.59
N THR A 140 -0.88 -16.07 -17.63
CA THR A 140 -0.85 -17.22 -18.53
C THR A 140 -1.91 -17.12 -19.62
N SER A 141 -2.77 -16.09 -19.57
CA SER A 141 -3.84 -15.83 -20.52
C SER A 141 -3.90 -14.33 -20.88
N ALA A 142 -4.65 -13.98 -21.92
CA ALA A 142 -4.81 -12.60 -22.38
C ALA A 142 -5.63 -11.69 -21.44
N SER A 143 -6.32 -12.27 -20.47
CA SER A 143 -7.21 -11.57 -19.55
C SER A 143 -6.72 -11.70 -18.11
N PHE A 144 -7.20 -10.80 -17.25
CA PHE A 144 -7.00 -10.97 -15.82
C PHE A 144 -7.59 -12.30 -15.37
N SER A 145 -6.99 -12.89 -14.35
CA SER A 145 -7.55 -14.07 -13.71
C SER A 145 -8.92 -13.76 -13.10
N ASN A 146 -9.77 -14.78 -13.06
CA ASN A 146 -11.06 -14.73 -12.38
C ASN A 146 -10.88 -14.51 -10.87
N SER A 147 -9.83 -15.09 -10.30
CA SER A 147 -9.47 -14.93 -8.89
C SER A 147 -8.74 -13.62 -8.68
N THR A 148 -9.14 -12.88 -7.65
CA THR A 148 -8.62 -11.54 -7.37
C THR A 148 -8.35 -11.37 -5.88
N ASP A 149 -7.12 -11.01 -5.54
CA ASP A 149 -6.75 -10.57 -4.20
C ASP A 149 -6.92 -9.04 -4.12
N THR A 150 -7.37 -8.55 -2.96
CA THR A 150 -7.65 -7.12 -2.79
C THR A 150 -6.70 -6.49 -1.77
N CYS A 151 -6.36 -5.22 -1.98
CA CYS A 151 -5.56 -4.49 -0.99
C CYS A 151 -6.33 -4.38 0.34
N PRO A 152 -5.64 -4.42 1.49
CA PRO A 152 -6.27 -4.09 2.76
C PRO A 152 -6.76 -2.65 2.64
N SER A 153 -8.08 -2.46 2.67
CA SER A 153 -8.63 -1.13 2.53
C SER A 153 -8.12 -0.25 3.67
N LYS A 154 -7.73 0.99 3.38
CA LYS A 154 -7.45 1.99 4.43
C LYS A 154 -8.70 2.24 5.30
N SER A 155 -9.87 1.78 4.86
CA SER A 155 -11.13 1.76 5.62
C SER A 155 -11.33 0.51 6.48
N SER A 156 -10.44 -0.48 6.39
CA SER A 156 -10.29 -1.48 7.44
C SER A 156 -9.40 -0.86 8.49
N PRO A 157 -9.94 -0.39 9.62
CA PRO A 157 -9.09 0.01 10.73
C PRO A 157 -8.24 -1.20 11.04
N GLU A 158 -6.94 -1.07 10.87
CA GLU A 158 -5.99 -1.86 11.64
C GLU A 158 -6.30 -1.50 13.10
N LYS A 159 -7.28 -2.23 13.66
CA LYS A 159 -7.80 -2.11 15.02
C LYS A 159 -6.72 -2.61 15.98
N THR A 160 -5.56 -1.98 16.02
CA THR A 160 -4.46 -2.51 16.84
C THR A 160 -3.71 -1.45 17.62
N SER A 161 -3.70 -0.18 17.21
CA SER A 161 -2.97 0.84 17.99
C SER A 161 -3.85 1.61 19.00
N SER A 162 -5.11 1.94 18.64
CA SER A 162 -5.96 2.79 19.50
C SER A 162 -7.01 2.03 20.31
N VAL A 163 -7.24 0.74 20.03
CA VAL A 163 -8.21 -0.10 20.78
C VAL A 163 -7.67 -0.48 22.15
N VAL A 164 -6.34 -0.68 22.26
CA VAL A 164 -5.71 -1.07 23.54
C VAL A 164 -5.84 0.04 24.60
N PRO A 165 -5.53 1.32 24.32
CA PRO A 165 -5.71 2.38 25.30
C PRO A 165 -7.17 2.55 25.78
N ILE A 166 -8.15 2.40 24.88
CA ILE A 166 -9.57 2.56 25.21
C ILE A 166 -10.07 1.40 26.09
N ALA A 167 -9.69 0.16 25.77
CA ALA A 167 -10.06 -1.01 26.56
C ALA A 167 -9.47 -0.96 27.97
N VAL A 168 -8.20 -0.54 28.10
CA VAL A 168 -7.54 -0.35 29.40
C VAL A 168 -8.21 0.76 30.20
N GLY A 169 -8.56 1.89 29.56
CA GLY A 169 -9.29 2.98 30.21
C GLY A 169 -10.66 2.56 30.76
N GLY A 170 -11.43 1.78 29.97
CA GLY A 170 -12.73 1.26 30.40
C GLY A 170 -12.64 0.29 31.58
N ALA A 171 -11.65 -0.62 31.57
CA ALA A 171 -11.43 -1.57 32.66
C ALA A 171 -11.06 -0.87 33.98
N LEU A 172 -10.18 0.15 33.92
CA LEU A 172 -9.79 0.94 35.08
C LEU A 172 -10.99 1.72 35.66
N ALA A 173 -11.81 2.35 34.82
CA ALA A 173 -13.00 3.07 35.27
C ALA A 173 -14.03 2.14 35.92
N GLY A 174 -14.28 0.96 35.33
CA GLY A 174 -15.19 -0.04 35.89
C GLY A 174 -14.76 -0.53 37.26
N LEU A 175 -13.45 -0.82 37.43
CA LEU A 175 -12.91 -1.28 38.72
C LEU A 175 -13.07 -0.23 39.82
N ILE A 176 -12.84 1.06 39.51
CA ILE A 176 -13.02 2.16 40.46
C ILE A 176 -14.48 2.24 40.94
N VAL A 177 -15.45 2.14 40.03
CA VAL A 177 -16.88 2.20 40.37
C VAL A 177 -17.25 1.04 41.32
N ILE A 178 -16.79 -0.18 41.03
CA ILE A 178 -17.05 -1.36 41.87
C ILE A 178 -16.48 -1.15 43.28
N VAL A 179 -15.24 -0.67 43.39
CA VAL A 179 -14.58 -0.39 44.67
C VAL A 179 -15.35 0.67 45.46
N LEU A 180 -15.82 1.74 44.80
CA LEU A 180 -16.62 2.79 45.47
C LEU A 180 -17.95 2.26 46.01
N VAL A 181 -18.67 1.43 45.24
CA VAL A 181 -19.93 0.82 45.71
C VAL A 181 -19.67 -0.09 46.90
N ALA A 182 -18.65 -0.96 46.83
CA ALA A 182 -18.28 -1.83 47.93
C ALA A 182 -17.90 -1.03 49.19
N TYR A 183 -17.13 0.05 49.03
CA TYR A 183 -16.75 0.95 50.13
C TYR A 183 -17.97 1.62 50.77
N LEU A 184 -18.93 2.12 49.98
CA LEU A 184 -20.14 2.77 50.51
C LEU A 184 -21.00 1.80 51.32
N ILE A 185 -21.14 0.55 50.87
CA ILE A 185 -21.88 -0.49 51.60
C ILE A 185 -21.15 -0.84 52.90
N GLY A 186 -19.83 -1.03 52.84
CA GLY A 186 -18.99 -1.30 54.03
C GLY A 186 -19.06 -0.17 55.06
N ARG A 187 -18.93 1.08 54.61
CA ARG A 187 -19.03 2.27 55.47
C ARG A 187 -20.43 2.42 56.09
N ARG A 188 -21.51 2.11 55.35
CA ARG A 188 -22.87 2.13 55.91
C ARG A 188 -23.08 1.06 57.01
N ARG A 189 -22.36 -0.07 56.95
CA ARG A 189 -22.41 -1.10 58.01
C ARG A 189 -21.48 -0.80 59.19
N GLY A 190 -20.39 -0.05 59.00
CA GLY A 190 -19.41 0.27 60.05
C GLY A 190 -19.89 1.20 61.17
N ASN A 191 -21.00 1.92 61.00
CA ASN A 191 -21.49 2.90 61.99
C ASN A 191 -22.49 2.33 63.04
N ARG A 192 -22.50 1.00 63.30
CA ARG A 192 -23.51 0.35 64.17
C ARG A 192 -22.94 -0.59 65.24
N GLY A 193 -21.86 -0.23 65.93
CA GLY A 193 -21.40 -1.08 67.03
C GLY A 193 -20.30 -0.51 67.91
N TYR A 194 -20.63 0.46 68.75
CA TYR A 194 -19.95 0.63 70.04
C TYR A 194 -21.01 1.03 71.08
N GLN A 195 -21.79 0.04 71.54
CA GLN A 195 -22.36 0.12 72.88
C GLN A 195 -21.26 -0.39 73.81
N LYS A 196 -20.57 0.55 74.45
CA LYS A 196 -19.64 0.26 75.54
C LYS A 196 -20.43 -0.41 76.67
N VAL A 197 -19.93 -1.54 77.14
CA VAL A 197 -20.26 -2.12 78.45
C VAL A 197 -19.08 -1.82 79.37
#